data_AF-A0LH20-F1
#
_entry.id   AF-A0LH20-F1
#
_cell.length_a   1.000
_cell.length_b   1.000
_cell.length_c   1.000
_cell.angle_alpha   90.00
_cell.angle_beta   90.00
_cell.angle_gamma   90.00
#
_symmetry.space_group_name_H-M   'P 1'
#
loop_
_entity.id
_entity.type
_entity.pdbx_description
1 polymer ?
#
loop_
_entity_poly.entity_id
_entity_poly.type
_entity_poly.pdbx_seq_one_letter_code
_entity_poly.pdbx_strand_id
1 'polypeptide(L)'
;MKKHIPVMAVVVLAALLAVGVNVSPAALSDIENLGKFVFFQNISDPPRMACATCHVPRAGWTYGVSGVNLHQVAVTGANPHTKGGLKPPMSAYASFSPPFQVSPLPFPNFPSGFLGGVFWNGRSEGADPQVFPNGATVPIGDEVFQDAGGAFIPGLKTAYGKYLGPLAEQAFNPFLNPVEQNQTQLGVCRTVASAAYAPLFEKVWKEPITCEERLAVNYKRIAVSLAAYQSSPEVNSFSSRRDIALKRELDGIDVDDTPGQFPLKGLTAQENLGHDLFYSTPANPLIVNGVPKITNCSLCHANNPPVIDLSTTPPTFTPGDTGVEPEQTYSDNSYHVIGVPPNPEIPGFPVFNEGLKAHTGIDAHLAAQRSPSLRNVDKRPDADFVKAYTHNGWFKSLESLVHFYNTANVNGVTAASFGITECAEGIATEVDALANNCWPKPEFPSAPLSAINIGLIGDMGLTLEEEAAIVAYLKTFTDTATPKKPQPYLESKPGRPQATGALTAGPAPSKPEAPLTAGSAPREKASGR
;
A
#
# COMPACT_ATOMS: atom_id res chain seq x y z
N MET A 1 43.00 -15.89 59.21
CA MET A 1 41.73 -16.48 59.68
C MET A 1 40.64 -15.41 59.56
N LYS A 2 39.56 -15.71 58.83
CA LYS A 2 38.16 -15.22 58.93
C LYS A 2 37.94 -13.69 59.13
N LYS A 3 37.19 -12.97 58.30
CA LYS A 3 35.80 -13.24 57.89
C LYS A 3 35.44 -12.49 56.59
N HIS A 4 34.77 -13.19 55.68
CA HIS A 4 34.03 -12.63 54.56
C HIS A 4 32.74 -11.96 55.03
N ILE A 5 32.47 -10.76 54.54
CA ILE A 5 31.15 -10.09 54.58
C ILE A 5 30.66 -10.06 53.12
N PRO A 6 29.52 -10.68 52.76
CA PRO A 6 28.99 -10.56 51.41
C PRO A 6 28.21 -9.26 51.29
N VAL A 7 28.58 -8.43 50.31
CA VAL A 7 27.77 -7.29 49.87
C VAL A 7 26.65 -7.84 48.99
N MET A 8 25.41 -7.77 49.46
CA MET A 8 24.22 -8.06 48.67
C MET A 8 24.08 -6.98 47.58
N ALA A 9 24.19 -7.39 46.32
CA ALA A 9 23.77 -6.58 45.18
C ALA A 9 22.24 -6.54 45.13
N VAL A 10 21.66 -5.36 45.34
CA VAL A 10 20.24 -5.10 45.10
C VAL A 10 20.07 -4.85 43.61
N VAL A 11 19.53 -5.84 42.90
CA VAL A 11 19.04 -5.68 41.52
C VAL A 11 17.63 -5.09 41.60
N VAL A 12 17.49 -3.80 41.33
CA VAL A 12 16.17 -3.17 41.14
C VAL A 12 15.72 -3.46 39.72
N LEU A 13 14.85 -4.46 39.56
CA LEU A 13 14.17 -4.73 38.30
C LEU A 13 13.02 -3.72 38.16
N ALA A 14 13.25 -2.63 37.43
CA ALA A 14 12.19 -1.71 37.05
C ALA A 14 11.29 -2.38 35.99
N ALA A 15 10.12 -2.87 36.41
CA ALA A 15 9.09 -3.32 35.50
C ALA A 15 8.45 -2.10 34.81
N LEU A 16 8.81 -1.85 33.54
CA LEU A 16 8.06 -0.96 32.67
C LEU A 16 6.68 -1.59 32.41
N LEU A 17 5.67 -1.10 33.10
CA LEU A 17 4.27 -1.30 32.73
C LEU A 17 4.00 -0.49 31.46
N ALA A 18 4.17 -1.13 30.29
CA ALA A 18 3.62 -0.64 29.05
C ALA A 18 2.08 -0.67 29.18
N VAL A 19 1.48 0.48 29.48
CA VAL A 19 0.03 0.67 29.33
C VAL A 19 -0.25 0.67 27.83
N GLY A 20 -0.46 -0.51 27.27
CA GLY A 20 -0.96 -0.67 25.91
C GLY A 20 -2.36 -0.08 25.86
N VAL A 21 -2.51 1.08 25.21
CA VAL A 21 -3.82 1.59 24.82
C VAL A 21 -4.33 0.62 23.75
N ASN A 22 -5.16 -0.34 24.15
CA ASN A 22 -5.94 -1.16 23.22
C ASN A 22 -6.98 -0.27 22.55
N VAL A 23 -6.57 0.47 21.53
CA VAL A 23 -7.52 1.04 20.56
C VAL A 23 -8.12 -0.17 19.85
N SER A 24 -9.35 -0.53 20.21
CA SER A 24 -10.11 -1.51 19.43
C SER A 24 -10.24 -0.95 18.02
N PRO A 25 -9.90 -1.71 16.96
CA PRO A 25 -10.07 -1.24 15.59
C PRO A 25 -11.52 -0.77 15.41
N ALA A 26 -11.71 0.38 14.77
CA ALA A 26 -13.04 0.86 14.44
C ALA A 26 -13.79 -0.26 13.71
N ALA A 27 -15.00 -0.60 14.18
CA ALA A 27 -15.77 -1.67 13.58
C ALA A 27 -16.14 -1.28 12.14
N LEU A 28 -15.88 -2.19 11.19
CA LEU A 28 -16.28 -2.00 9.79
C LEU A 28 -17.80 -1.82 9.70
N SER A 29 -18.23 -0.88 8.85
CA SER A 29 -19.63 -0.72 8.44
C SER A 29 -20.11 -1.92 7.62
N ASP A 30 -21.42 -2.00 7.37
CA ASP A 30 -21.99 -3.12 6.62
C ASP A 30 -21.44 -3.23 5.19
N ILE A 31 -21.24 -2.11 4.49
CA ILE A 31 -20.69 -2.10 3.11
C ILE A 31 -19.21 -2.44 3.09
N GLU A 32 -18.44 -2.01 4.10
CA GLU A 32 -17.03 -2.40 4.26
C GLU A 32 -16.91 -3.89 4.57
N ASN A 33 -17.80 -4.44 5.41
CA ASN A 33 -17.83 -5.89 5.65
C ASN A 33 -18.21 -6.66 4.38
N LEU A 34 -19.19 -6.18 3.61
CA LEU A 34 -19.55 -6.78 2.32
C LEU A 34 -18.35 -6.79 1.37
N GLY A 35 -17.67 -5.66 1.22
CA GLY A 35 -16.42 -5.55 0.46
C GLY A 35 -15.33 -6.48 0.95
N LYS A 36 -15.17 -6.62 2.27
CA LYS A 36 -14.20 -7.54 2.89
C LYS A 36 -14.50 -8.98 2.52
N PHE A 37 -15.75 -9.40 2.58
CA PHE A 37 -16.14 -10.75 2.16
C PHE A 37 -15.79 -11.00 0.69
N VAL A 38 -16.12 -10.06 -0.20
CA VAL A 38 -15.79 -10.16 -1.64
C VAL A 38 -14.27 -10.20 -1.85
N PHE A 39 -13.49 -9.34 -1.17
CA PHE A 39 -12.03 -9.24 -1.34
C PHE A 39 -11.29 -10.55 -1.01
N PHE A 40 -11.81 -11.32 -0.04
CA PHE A 40 -11.24 -12.60 0.38
C PHE A 40 -11.93 -13.82 -0.25
N GLN A 41 -12.96 -13.64 -1.10
CA GLN A 41 -13.66 -14.75 -1.75
C GLN A 41 -12.94 -15.17 -3.04
N ASN A 42 -12.79 -16.48 -3.24
CA ASN A 42 -12.32 -17.05 -4.51
C ASN A 42 -13.39 -16.92 -5.60
N ILE A 43 -13.51 -15.72 -6.20
CA ILE A 43 -14.48 -15.38 -7.24
C ILE A 43 -14.04 -15.81 -8.65
N SER A 44 -12.75 -16.08 -8.85
CA SER A 44 -12.19 -16.40 -10.16
C SER A 44 -12.81 -17.63 -10.84
N ASP A 45 -12.54 -17.83 -12.13
CA ASP A 45 -12.79 -19.09 -12.84
C ASP A 45 -11.49 -19.70 -13.37
N PRO A 46 -11.06 -20.89 -12.88
CA PRO A 46 -11.67 -21.70 -11.82
C PRO A 46 -11.64 -21.01 -10.43
N PRO A 47 -12.49 -21.41 -9.45
CA PRO A 47 -12.69 -20.71 -8.16
C PRO A 47 -11.55 -20.94 -7.15
N ARG A 48 -10.37 -20.39 -7.45
CA ARG A 48 -9.13 -20.57 -6.68
C ARG A 48 -8.42 -19.27 -6.28
N MET A 49 -8.86 -18.13 -6.81
CA MET A 49 -8.20 -16.84 -6.65
C MET A 49 -9.19 -15.77 -6.17
N ALA A 50 -8.78 -15.06 -5.13
CA ALA A 50 -9.42 -13.87 -4.58
C ALA A 50 -8.56 -12.62 -4.87
N CYS A 51 -9.06 -11.42 -4.58
CA CYS A 51 -8.23 -10.21 -4.57
C CYS A 51 -7.04 -10.38 -3.60
N ALA A 52 -7.32 -10.98 -2.43
CA ALA A 52 -6.33 -11.30 -1.39
C ALA A 52 -5.27 -12.34 -1.81
N THR A 53 -5.45 -13.04 -2.94
CA THR A 53 -4.41 -13.94 -3.49
C THR A 53 -3.23 -13.13 -4.05
N CYS A 54 -3.53 -12.02 -4.74
CA CYS A 54 -2.53 -11.15 -5.34
C CYS A 54 -2.11 -10.00 -4.41
N HIS A 55 -3.02 -9.54 -3.54
CA HIS A 55 -2.83 -8.42 -2.63
C HIS A 55 -2.86 -8.91 -1.18
N VAL A 56 -1.73 -9.43 -0.71
CA VAL A 56 -1.63 -10.13 0.58
C VAL A 56 -1.32 -9.12 1.71
N PRO A 57 -2.21 -8.93 2.71
CA PRO A 57 -2.02 -7.88 3.73
C PRO A 57 -0.70 -7.97 4.51
N ARG A 58 -0.29 -9.19 4.88
CA ARG A 58 0.98 -9.44 5.59
C ARG A 58 2.24 -9.19 4.75
N ALA A 59 2.11 -9.11 3.42
CA ALA A 59 3.21 -8.79 2.50
C ALA A 59 3.17 -7.33 2.03
N GLY A 60 2.45 -6.46 2.76
CA GLY A 60 2.27 -5.07 2.36
C GLY A 60 1.33 -4.91 1.17
N TRP A 61 0.28 -5.74 1.10
CA TRP A 61 -0.76 -5.66 0.06
C TRP A 61 -0.26 -5.85 -1.37
N THR A 62 0.88 -6.53 -1.52
CA THR A 62 1.42 -7.05 -2.77
C THR A 62 1.48 -8.58 -2.72
N TYR A 63 2.09 -9.21 -3.73
CA TYR A 63 2.11 -10.66 -3.81
C TYR A 63 2.98 -11.31 -2.73
N GLY A 64 2.44 -12.34 -2.08
CA GLY A 64 2.99 -12.95 -0.87
C GLY A 64 3.93 -14.14 -1.08
N VAL A 65 4.54 -14.32 -2.27
CA VAL A 65 5.42 -15.46 -2.57
C VAL A 65 6.79 -14.97 -3.03
N SER A 66 7.82 -15.17 -2.19
CA SER A 66 9.18 -14.68 -2.44
C SER A 66 9.79 -15.20 -3.74
N GLY A 67 9.64 -16.49 -4.06
CA GLY A 67 10.20 -17.04 -5.31
C GLY A 67 9.60 -16.43 -6.58
N VAL A 68 8.36 -15.93 -6.51
CA VAL A 68 7.76 -15.19 -7.62
C VAL A 68 8.29 -13.76 -7.67
N ASN A 69 8.39 -13.09 -6.52
CA ASN A 69 8.96 -11.74 -6.45
C ASN A 69 10.43 -11.72 -6.91
N LEU A 70 11.20 -12.74 -6.56
CA LEU A 70 12.60 -12.90 -6.96
C LEU A 70 12.75 -13.06 -8.48
N HIS A 71 11.80 -13.72 -9.15
CA HIS A 71 11.91 -14.04 -10.57
C HIS A 71 10.77 -13.43 -11.40
N GLN A 72 9.72 -14.23 -11.68
CA GLN A 72 8.72 -13.92 -12.70
C GLN A 72 7.94 -12.62 -12.46
N VAL A 73 7.87 -12.15 -11.20
CA VAL A 73 7.16 -10.99 -10.60
C VAL A 73 5.65 -10.89 -10.88
N ALA A 74 5.20 -11.27 -12.06
CA ALA A 74 3.82 -11.40 -12.45
C ALA A 74 3.17 -12.59 -11.72
N VAL A 75 1.94 -12.38 -11.27
CA VAL A 75 1.17 -13.45 -10.63
C VAL A 75 0.53 -14.32 -11.70
N THR A 76 0.59 -15.64 -11.50
CA THR A 76 -0.10 -16.59 -12.37
C THR A 76 -1.61 -16.50 -12.16
N GLY A 77 -2.36 -16.38 -13.25
CA GLY A 77 -3.81 -16.22 -13.23
C GLY A 77 -4.56 -17.42 -12.65
N ALA A 78 -5.87 -17.29 -12.55
CA ALA A 78 -6.76 -18.37 -12.14
C ALA A 78 -6.69 -19.54 -13.13
N ASN A 79 -6.66 -19.24 -14.44
CA ASN A 79 -6.20 -20.19 -15.43
C ASN A 79 -4.68 -20.39 -15.26
N PRO A 80 -4.21 -21.58 -14.85
CA PRO A 80 -2.79 -21.82 -14.55
C PRO A 80 -1.86 -21.66 -15.75
N HIS A 81 -2.40 -21.57 -16.97
CA HIS A 81 -1.65 -21.38 -18.20
C HIS A 81 -1.52 -19.90 -18.62
N THR A 82 -2.15 -18.97 -17.90
CA THR A 82 -2.10 -17.54 -18.19
C THR A 82 -1.36 -16.77 -17.09
N LYS A 83 -0.66 -15.71 -17.48
CA LYS A 83 0.10 -14.83 -16.59
C LYS A 83 0.06 -13.40 -17.11
N GLY A 84 0.00 -12.43 -16.20
CA GLY A 84 0.14 -11.01 -16.54
C GLY A 84 1.58 -10.64 -16.91
N GLY A 85 1.76 -9.42 -17.41
CA GLY A 85 3.08 -8.86 -17.75
C GLY A 85 3.63 -7.87 -16.72
N LEU A 86 2.96 -7.67 -15.58
CA LEU A 86 3.35 -6.67 -14.58
C LEU A 86 3.26 -7.21 -13.16
N LYS A 87 4.04 -6.60 -12.28
CA LYS A 87 3.88 -6.76 -10.84
C LYS A 87 2.59 -6.03 -10.41
N PRO A 88 1.68 -6.69 -9.66
CA PRO A 88 0.53 -5.99 -9.08
C PRO A 88 0.97 -4.81 -8.21
N PRO A 89 0.35 -3.62 -8.36
CA PRO A 89 0.60 -2.50 -7.45
C PRO A 89 0.09 -2.85 -6.04
N MET A 90 0.55 -2.10 -5.05
CA MET A 90 -0.02 -2.20 -3.70
C MET A 90 -1.49 -1.76 -3.71
N SER A 91 -2.38 -2.51 -3.06
CA SER A 91 -3.81 -2.13 -2.97
C SER A 91 -4.14 -1.20 -1.79
N ALA A 92 -3.40 -1.28 -0.68
CA ALA A 92 -3.59 -0.35 0.43
C ALA A 92 -3.24 1.09 0.04
N TYR A 93 -3.96 2.04 0.65
CA TYR A 93 -3.86 3.48 0.38
C TYR A 93 -4.22 3.91 -1.05
N ALA A 94 -4.62 2.99 -1.93
CA ALA A 94 -5.06 3.33 -3.29
C ALA A 94 -6.33 4.19 -3.31
N SER A 95 -7.15 4.14 -2.25
CA SER A 95 -8.35 4.97 -2.08
C SER A 95 -8.06 6.47 -1.92
N PHE A 96 -6.81 6.84 -1.62
CA PHE A 96 -6.40 8.25 -1.56
C PHE A 96 -6.03 8.82 -2.94
N SER A 97 -5.97 7.99 -3.98
CA SER A 97 -5.78 8.49 -5.34
C SER A 97 -7.05 9.24 -5.78
N PRO A 98 -6.96 10.52 -6.19
CA PRO A 98 -8.10 11.22 -6.73
C PRO A 98 -8.50 10.66 -8.09
N PRO A 99 -9.67 11.04 -8.63
CA PRO A 99 -9.97 10.84 -10.05
C PRO A 99 -8.82 11.34 -10.93
N PHE A 100 -8.59 10.65 -12.04
CA PHE A 100 -7.61 11.03 -13.04
C PHE A 100 -7.99 12.38 -13.62
N GLN A 101 -7.06 13.33 -13.58
CA GLN A 101 -7.32 14.71 -13.94
C GLN A 101 -6.03 15.41 -14.39
N VAL A 102 -6.21 16.55 -15.03
CA VAL A 102 -5.11 17.49 -15.29
C VAL A 102 -4.54 17.94 -13.94
N SER A 103 -3.23 17.88 -13.80
CA SER A 103 -2.55 18.38 -12.60
C SER A 103 -2.77 19.89 -12.48
N PRO A 104 -3.09 20.40 -11.28
CA PRO A 104 -3.17 21.84 -11.04
C PRO A 104 -1.78 22.51 -11.05
N LEU A 105 -0.70 21.72 -10.95
CA LEU A 105 0.68 22.20 -10.91
C LEU A 105 1.40 21.88 -12.22
N PRO A 106 2.11 22.84 -12.83
CA PRO A 106 2.79 22.64 -14.10
C PRO A 106 4.11 21.86 -13.95
N PHE A 107 4.77 21.63 -15.09
CA PHE A 107 6.18 21.26 -15.13
C PHE A 107 7.04 22.26 -14.32
N PRO A 108 8.09 21.82 -13.58
CA PRO A 108 8.65 20.47 -13.53
C PRO A 108 7.99 19.55 -12.49
N ASN A 109 7.09 20.06 -11.65
CA ASN A 109 6.48 19.29 -10.57
C ASN A 109 5.68 18.08 -11.07
N PHE A 110 4.96 18.24 -12.18
CA PHE A 110 4.14 17.19 -12.78
C PHE A 110 4.53 17.06 -14.26
N PRO A 111 5.58 16.28 -14.58
CA PRO A 111 6.15 16.28 -15.93
C PRO A 111 5.19 15.78 -17.00
N SER A 112 4.25 14.91 -16.64
CA SER A 112 3.17 14.45 -17.54
C SER A 112 1.99 15.41 -17.64
N GLY A 113 1.82 16.34 -16.69
CA GLY A 113 0.63 17.20 -16.59
C GLY A 113 -0.62 16.50 -16.07
N PHE A 114 -0.54 15.25 -15.59
CA PHE A 114 -1.67 14.49 -15.06
C PHE A 114 -1.38 13.89 -13.68
N LEU A 115 -2.44 13.65 -12.91
CA LEU A 115 -2.40 12.93 -11.65
C LEU A 115 -3.70 12.15 -11.43
N GLY A 116 -3.69 11.25 -10.44
CA GLY A 116 -4.87 10.48 -10.04
C GLY A 116 -5.06 9.22 -10.86
N GLY A 117 -6.25 8.63 -10.75
CA GLY A 117 -6.56 7.31 -11.29
C GLY A 117 -5.86 6.19 -10.52
N VAL A 118 -6.13 4.94 -10.89
CA VAL A 118 -5.43 3.77 -10.34
C VAL A 118 -4.93 2.85 -11.46
N PHE A 119 -4.16 1.81 -11.08
CA PHE A 119 -3.12 1.15 -11.89
C PHE A 119 -1.85 1.97 -12.04
N TRP A 120 -0.81 1.33 -12.57
CA TRP A 120 0.47 1.96 -12.91
C TRP A 120 0.32 3.03 -14.00
N ASN A 121 -0.67 2.92 -14.89
CA ASN A 121 -0.87 3.82 -16.02
C ASN A 121 -2.14 4.70 -15.92
N GLY A 122 -2.86 4.68 -14.80
CA GLY A 122 -4.01 5.57 -14.59
C GLY A 122 -5.30 5.19 -15.29
N ARG A 123 -5.33 4.10 -16.06
CA ARG A 123 -6.47 3.73 -16.93
C ARG A 123 -7.80 3.50 -16.22
N SER A 124 -7.82 3.45 -14.90
CA SER A 124 -9.07 3.50 -14.14
C SER A 124 -9.19 4.90 -13.60
N GLU A 125 -9.88 5.75 -14.36
CA GLU A 125 -9.85 7.19 -14.17
C GLU A 125 -10.71 7.63 -12.99
N GLY A 126 -11.91 7.08 -12.82
CA GLY A 126 -12.87 7.62 -11.86
C GLY A 126 -13.43 9.00 -12.23
N ALA A 127 -13.15 9.49 -13.43
CA ALA A 127 -13.63 10.76 -13.94
C ALA A 127 -14.91 10.56 -14.75
N ASP A 128 -15.88 11.46 -14.54
CA ASP A 128 -17.12 11.50 -15.31
C ASP A 128 -17.39 12.95 -15.81
N PRO A 129 -17.31 13.23 -17.12
CA PRO A 129 -16.89 12.29 -18.17
C PRO A 129 -15.41 11.91 -18.05
N GLN A 130 -15.04 10.77 -18.64
CA GLN A 130 -13.64 10.33 -18.74
C GLN A 130 -12.80 11.35 -19.52
N VAL A 131 -11.55 11.53 -19.10
CA VAL A 131 -10.53 12.37 -19.76
C VAL A 131 -10.02 11.69 -21.04
N PHE A 132 -9.73 10.39 -20.99
CA PHE A 132 -9.25 9.56 -22.11
C PHE A 132 -10.15 8.34 -22.33
N PRO A 133 -11.35 8.51 -22.93
CA PRO A 133 -12.38 7.47 -23.00
C PRO A 133 -11.95 6.18 -23.71
N ASN A 134 -11.08 6.27 -24.72
CA ASN A 134 -10.62 5.10 -25.49
C ASN A 134 -9.65 4.19 -24.69
N GLY A 135 -9.02 4.72 -23.65
CA GLY A 135 -8.02 4.02 -22.84
C GLY A 135 -8.45 3.79 -21.40
N ALA A 136 -9.69 4.12 -21.04
CA ALA A 136 -10.17 4.18 -19.66
C ALA A 136 -11.18 3.07 -19.32
N THR A 137 -11.23 2.70 -18.05
CA THR A 137 -12.23 1.78 -17.49
C THR A 137 -13.58 2.46 -17.42
N VAL A 138 -14.64 1.77 -17.84
CA VAL A 138 -16.01 2.30 -17.87
C VAL A 138 -16.43 2.84 -16.49
N PRO A 139 -16.97 4.07 -16.41
CA PRO A 139 -17.33 4.67 -15.13
C PRO A 139 -18.55 4.02 -14.47
N ILE A 140 -18.61 4.16 -13.15
CA ILE A 140 -19.76 3.77 -12.34
C ILE A 140 -20.58 5.02 -12.05
N GLY A 141 -21.78 5.09 -12.61
CA GLY A 141 -22.68 6.22 -12.40
C GLY A 141 -23.66 6.00 -11.25
N ASP A 142 -24.57 6.96 -11.12
CA ASP A 142 -25.62 6.99 -10.11
C ASP A 142 -26.60 5.80 -10.16
N GLU A 143 -26.62 5.00 -11.24
CA GLU A 143 -27.50 3.84 -11.40
C GLU A 143 -27.35 2.81 -10.27
N VAL A 144 -26.20 2.76 -9.61
CA VAL A 144 -25.98 1.87 -8.45
C VAL A 144 -26.84 2.24 -7.25
N PHE A 145 -27.32 3.48 -7.17
CA PHE A 145 -28.18 3.97 -6.09
C PHE A 145 -29.67 3.94 -6.45
N GLN A 146 -30.03 3.51 -7.66
CA GLN A 146 -31.40 3.46 -8.13
C GLN A 146 -32.00 2.06 -7.96
N ASP A 147 -33.31 1.97 -7.77
CA ASP A 147 -34.08 0.73 -7.79
C ASP A 147 -34.25 0.20 -9.23
N ALA A 148 -35.02 -0.89 -9.39
CA ALA A 148 -35.34 -1.45 -10.72
C ALA A 148 -36.16 -0.49 -11.61
N GLY A 149 -36.89 0.46 -11.03
CA GLY A 149 -37.67 1.48 -11.73
C GLY A 149 -36.88 2.75 -12.08
N GLY A 150 -35.61 2.84 -11.68
CA GLY A 150 -34.76 4.01 -11.89
C GLY A 150 -34.90 5.11 -10.84
N ALA A 151 -35.72 4.89 -9.79
CA ALA A 151 -35.85 5.85 -8.70
C ALA A 151 -34.69 5.68 -7.71
N PHE A 152 -34.13 6.79 -7.20
CA PHE A 152 -33.10 6.72 -6.17
C PHE A 152 -33.63 6.09 -4.88
N ILE A 153 -32.95 5.05 -4.40
CA ILE A 153 -33.22 4.44 -3.10
C ILE A 153 -32.79 5.45 -2.01
N PRO A 154 -33.68 5.84 -1.09
CA PRO A 154 -33.40 6.89 -0.11
C PRO A 154 -32.11 6.65 0.70
N GLY A 155 -31.24 7.66 0.71
CA GLY A 155 -30.02 7.69 1.52
C GLY A 155 -28.80 6.94 0.94
N LEU A 156 -28.96 6.09 -0.09
CA LEU A 156 -27.83 5.29 -0.61
C LEU A 156 -26.73 6.16 -1.23
N LYS A 157 -27.10 7.13 -2.09
CA LYS A 157 -26.12 8.03 -2.71
C LYS A 157 -25.35 8.84 -1.67
N THR A 158 -26.03 9.35 -0.65
CA THR A 158 -25.39 10.09 0.45
C THR A 158 -24.45 9.19 1.25
N ALA A 159 -24.84 7.94 1.52
CA ALA A 159 -24.04 7.03 2.33
C ALA A 159 -22.80 6.48 1.58
N TYR A 160 -22.97 6.15 0.30
CA TYR A 160 -22.00 5.35 -0.46
C TYR A 160 -21.40 6.07 -1.68
N GLY A 161 -21.87 7.27 -2.03
CA GLY A 161 -21.34 8.05 -3.16
C GLY A 161 -19.84 8.33 -3.07
N LYS A 162 -19.30 8.46 -1.85
CA LYS A 162 -17.87 8.62 -1.58
C LYS A 162 -17.00 7.42 -2.00
N TYR A 163 -17.60 6.27 -2.31
CA TYR A 163 -16.91 5.07 -2.78
C TYR A 163 -16.98 4.91 -4.31
N LEU A 164 -17.59 5.84 -5.03
CA LEU A 164 -17.42 5.94 -6.49
C LEU A 164 -16.01 6.48 -6.82
N GLY A 165 -15.61 6.32 -8.08
CA GLY A 165 -14.34 6.80 -8.60
C GLY A 165 -13.36 5.68 -8.95
N PRO A 166 -12.06 5.99 -9.03
CA PRO A 166 -11.11 5.17 -9.79
C PRO A 166 -10.95 3.78 -9.19
N LEU A 167 -11.03 3.65 -7.86
CA LEU A 167 -10.85 2.37 -7.16
C LEU A 167 -12.05 1.42 -7.34
N ALA A 168 -13.27 1.94 -7.44
CA ALA A 168 -14.43 1.09 -7.69
C ALA A 168 -14.43 0.58 -9.13
N GLU A 169 -14.14 1.46 -10.09
CA GLU A 169 -14.00 1.08 -11.51
C GLU A 169 -12.89 0.05 -11.71
N GLN A 170 -11.78 0.18 -10.99
CA GLN A 170 -10.62 -0.69 -11.09
C GLN A 170 -10.98 -2.16 -10.96
N ALA A 171 -11.94 -2.49 -10.07
CA ALA A 171 -12.36 -3.86 -9.81
C ALA A 171 -12.89 -4.58 -11.06
N PHE A 172 -13.34 -3.85 -12.09
CA PHE A 172 -13.82 -4.47 -13.34
C PHE A 172 -12.73 -5.16 -14.14
N ASN A 173 -11.49 -4.71 -14.00
CA ASN A 173 -10.37 -5.22 -14.76
C ASN A 173 -9.96 -6.62 -14.28
N PRO A 174 -9.56 -6.85 -13.01
CA PRO A 174 -9.08 -8.15 -12.58
C PRO A 174 -10.14 -9.25 -12.65
N PHE A 175 -11.42 -8.91 -12.41
CA PHE A 175 -12.52 -9.88 -12.55
C PHE A 175 -12.57 -10.48 -13.95
N LEU A 176 -12.58 -9.62 -14.98
CA LEU A 176 -12.84 -10.04 -16.36
C LEU A 176 -11.57 -10.46 -17.12
N ASN A 177 -10.40 -10.14 -16.58
CA ASN A 177 -9.15 -10.37 -17.28
C ASN A 177 -8.76 -11.87 -17.28
N PRO A 178 -8.59 -12.50 -18.47
CA PRO A 178 -8.25 -13.92 -18.59
C PRO A 178 -6.86 -14.29 -18.05
N VAL A 179 -5.97 -13.32 -17.87
CA VAL A 179 -4.66 -13.53 -17.23
C VAL A 179 -4.65 -13.28 -15.72
N GLU A 180 -5.79 -12.87 -15.15
CA GLU A 180 -6.00 -12.63 -13.71
C GLU A 180 -7.11 -13.54 -13.17
N GLN A 181 -8.32 -13.04 -12.87
CA GLN A 181 -9.39 -13.86 -12.29
C GLN A 181 -10.26 -14.59 -13.32
N ASN A 182 -10.19 -14.23 -14.61
CA ASN A 182 -10.81 -14.95 -15.71
C ASN A 182 -12.32 -15.23 -15.53
N GLN A 183 -13.07 -14.29 -14.94
CA GLN A 183 -14.48 -14.47 -14.60
C GLN A 183 -15.39 -13.64 -15.53
N THR A 184 -16.66 -14.03 -15.63
CA THR A 184 -17.70 -13.21 -16.29
C THR A 184 -18.42 -12.33 -15.28
N GLN A 185 -19.05 -11.22 -15.70
CA GLN A 185 -19.89 -10.42 -14.79
C GLN A 185 -20.98 -11.27 -14.13
N LEU A 186 -21.58 -12.19 -14.90
CA LEU A 186 -22.58 -13.14 -14.39
C LEU A 186 -22.00 -14.09 -13.34
N GLY A 187 -20.79 -14.61 -13.56
CA GLY A 187 -20.09 -15.46 -12.61
C GLY A 187 -19.75 -14.73 -11.31
N VAL A 188 -19.28 -13.48 -11.39
CA VAL A 188 -19.05 -12.63 -10.20
C VAL A 188 -20.35 -12.45 -9.42
N CYS A 189 -21.42 -12.04 -10.10
CA CYS A 189 -22.73 -11.83 -9.48
C CYS A 189 -23.24 -13.12 -8.81
N ARG A 190 -23.23 -14.26 -9.52
CA ARG A 190 -23.71 -15.55 -8.99
C ARG A 190 -22.89 -16.06 -7.81
N THR A 191 -21.58 -15.80 -7.82
CA THR A 191 -20.70 -16.17 -6.71
C THR A 191 -21.01 -15.38 -5.44
N VAL A 192 -21.35 -14.10 -5.56
CA VAL A 192 -21.80 -13.27 -4.42
C VAL A 192 -23.23 -13.65 -4.01
N ALA A 193 -24.13 -13.88 -4.96
CA ALA A 193 -25.52 -14.23 -4.70
C ALA A 193 -25.70 -15.59 -4.01
N SER A 194 -24.80 -16.54 -4.25
CA SER A 194 -24.80 -17.86 -3.60
C SER A 194 -23.98 -17.91 -2.30
N ALA A 195 -23.31 -16.83 -1.93
CA ALA A 195 -22.48 -16.81 -0.74
C ALA A 195 -23.30 -16.72 0.56
N ALA A 196 -22.77 -17.27 1.66
CA ALA A 196 -23.42 -17.19 2.97
C ALA A 196 -23.66 -15.75 3.47
N TYR A 197 -22.91 -14.78 2.94
CA TYR A 197 -23.05 -13.36 3.26
C TYR A 197 -24.00 -12.59 2.31
N ALA A 198 -24.70 -13.26 1.38
CA ALA A 198 -25.66 -12.60 0.50
C ALA A 198 -26.73 -11.75 1.23
N PRO A 199 -27.23 -12.10 2.44
CA PRO A 199 -28.12 -11.23 3.20
C PRO A 199 -27.50 -9.86 3.56
N LEU A 200 -26.18 -9.78 3.69
CA LEU A 200 -25.48 -8.51 3.90
C LEU A 200 -25.58 -7.60 2.67
N PHE A 201 -25.60 -8.17 1.46
CA PHE A 201 -25.83 -7.40 0.24
C PHE A 201 -27.18 -6.69 0.27
N GLU A 202 -28.24 -7.42 0.63
CA GLU A 202 -29.58 -6.85 0.76
C GLU A 202 -29.64 -5.76 1.84
N LYS A 203 -28.98 -6.01 2.99
CA LYS A 203 -28.89 -5.01 4.06
C LYS A 203 -28.24 -3.70 3.59
N VAL A 204 -27.18 -3.80 2.78
CA VAL A 204 -26.43 -2.66 2.25
C VAL A 204 -27.23 -1.93 1.17
N TRP A 205 -27.70 -2.66 0.15
CA TRP A 205 -28.27 -2.11 -1.07
C TRP A 205 -29.79 -1.97 -1.08
N LYS A 206 -30.45 -2.42 0.00
CA LYS A 206 -31.92 -2.41 0.20
C LYS A 206 -32.72 -3.22 -0.83
N GLU A 207 -32.02 -4.04 -1.60
CA GLU A 207 -32.57 -4.96 -2.58
C GLU A 207 -31.74 -6.25 -2.52
N PRO A 208 -32.37 -7.44 -2.63
CA PRO A 208 -31.63 -8.68 -2.74
C PRO A 208 -30.79 -8.70 -4.04
N ILE A 209 -29.69 -9.43 -4.02
CA ILE A 209 -28.85 -9.59 -5.22
C ILE A 209 -29.53 -10.55 -6.21
N THR A 210 -29.78 -10.06 -7.42
CA THR A 210 -30.26 -10.84 -8.58
C THR A 210 -29.31 -10.69 -9.76
N CYS A 211 -29.13 -11.74 -10.56
CA CYS A 211 -28.10 -11.78 -11.61
C CYS A 211 -28.65 -11.87 -13.02
N GLU A 212 -29.98 -11.94 -13.16
CA GLU A 212 -30.69 -11.94 -14.43
C GLU A 212 -31.17 -10.52 -14.76
N GLU A 213 -31.98 -9.92 -13.88
CA GLU A 213 -32.62 -8.62 -14.13
C GLU A 213 -31.71 -7.43 -13.81
N ARG A 214 -30.88 -7.57 -12.77
CA ARG A 214 -30.07 -6.47 -12.22
C ARG A 214 -28.57 -6.68 -12.39
N LEU A 215 -28.15 -7.56 -13.31
CA LEU A 215 -26.75 -7.97 -13.48
C LEU A 215 -25.77 -6.79 -13.51
N ALA A 216 -25.99 -5.84 -14.43
CA ALA A 216 -25.06 -4.73 -14.64
C ALA A 216 -24.94 -3.85 -13.37
N VAL A 217 -26.07 -3.56 -12.72
CA VAL A 217 -26.11 -2.75 -11.50
C VAL A 217 -25.49 -3.49 -10.32
N ASN A 218 -25.83 -4.77 -10.12
CA ASN A 218 -25.30 -5.55 -9.00
C ASN A 218 -23.81 -5.85 -9.15
N TYR A 219 -23.31 -6.04 -10.37
CA TYR A 219 -21.87 -6.12 -10.65
C TYR A 219 -21.14 -4.84 -10.23
N LYS A 220 -21.68 -3.67 -10.59
CA LYS A 220 -21.15 -2.36 -10.15
C LYS A 220 -21.25 -2.17 -8.64
N ARG A 221 -22.35 -2.56 -7.99
CA ARG A 221 -22.53 -2.52 -6.53
C ARG A 221 -21.51 -3.39 -5.77
N ILE A 222 -21.14 -4.56 -6.33
CA ILE A 222 -20.05 -5.39 -5.79
C ILE A 222 -18.72 -4.62 -5.82
N ALA A 223 -18.43 -3.95 -6.94
CA ALA A 223 -17.23 -3.14 -7.08
C ALA A 223 -17.19 -1.92 -6.13
N VAL A 224 -18.31 -1.22 -5.94
CA VAL A 224 -18.44 -0.14 -4.94
C VAL A 224 -18.23 -0.68 -3.52
N SER A 225 -18.72 -1.88 -3.22
CA SER A 225 -18.51 -2.52 -1.92
C SER A 225 -17.02 -2.85 -1.70
N LEU A 226 -16.31 -3.33 -2.73
CA LEU A 226 -14.86 -3.53 -2.69
C LEU A 226 -14.09 -2.23 -2.45
N ALA A 227 -14.48 -1.14 -3.12
CA ALA A 227 -13.88 0.17 -2.88
C ALA A 227 -14.12 0.63 -1.43
N ALA A 228 -15.31 0.41 -0.87
CA ALA A 228 -15.58 0.71 0.53
C ALA A 228 -14.62 -0.02 1.49
N TYR A 229 -14.44 -1.33 1.32
CA TYR A 229 -13.47 -2.08 2.13
C TYR A 229 -12.04 -1.55 1.96
N GLN A 230 -11.62 -1.28 0.72
CA GLN A 230 -10.28 -0.75 0.44
C GLN A 230 -10.07 0.68 0.97
N SER A 231 -11.14 1.42 1.24
CA SER A 231 -11.10 2.72 1.92
C SER A 231 -11.15 2.62 3.45
N SER A 232 -11.36 1.42 4.01
CA SER A 232 -11.59 1.25 5.45
C SER A 232 -10.31 1.40 6.29
N PRO A 233 -10.45 1.62 7.62
CA PRO A 233 -9.31 1.68 8.54
C PRO A 233 -8.52 0.36 8.64
N GLU A 234 -9.07 -0.78 8.20
CA GLU A 234 -8.30 -2.01 8.12
C GLU A 234 -7.25 -1.95 7.00
N VAL A 235 -7.61 -1.34 5.86
CA VAL A 235 -6.74 -1.25 4.68
C VAL A 235 -5.81 -0.03 4.77
N ASN A 236 -6.30 1.05 5.37
CA ASN A 236 -5.59 2.33 5.53
C ASN A 236 -5.40 2.63 7.02
N SER A 237 -4.48 1.91 7.66
CA SER A 237 -4.41 1.89 9.13
C SER A 237 -3.65 3.05 9.76
N PHE A 238 -2.77 3.72 9.01
CA PHE A 238 -1.87 4.77 9.53
C PHE A 238 -1.20 4.36 10.86
N SER A 239 -0.73 3.11 10.92
CA SER A 239 -0.27 2.46 12.15
C SER A 239 1.23 2.15 12.12
N SER A 240 1.97 2.86 11.28
CA SER A 240 3.39 2.64 11.10
C SER A 240 4.22 3.17 12.28
N ARG A 241 5.49 2.77 12.37
CA ARG A 241 6.37 3.27 13.45
C ARG A 241 6.51 4.79 13.40
N ARG A 242 6.57 5.38 12.21
CA ARG A 242 6.58 6.84 12.04
C ARG A 242 5.29 7.48 12.56
N ASP A 243 4.12 6.91 12.22
CA ASP A 243 2.83 7.47 12.66
C ASP A 243 2.67 7.39 14.18
N ILE A 244 3.10 6.28 14.77
CA ILE A 244 3.10 6.08 16.23
C ILE A 244 4.04 7.07 16.92
N ALA A 245 5.26 7.26 16.40
CA ALA A 245 6.22 8.20 16.96
C ALA A 245 5.67 9.63 16.94
N LEU A 246 5.19 10.10 15.77
CA LEU A 246 4.59 11.43 15.63
C LEU A 246 3.39 11.61 16.56
N LYS A 247 2.47 10.65 16.60
CA LYS A 247 1.28 10.73 17.45
C LYS A 247 1.64 10.83 18.94
N ARG A 248 2.64 10.07 19.38
CA ARG A 248 3.08 10.08 20.79
C ARG A 248 3.64 11.44 21.21
N GLU A 249 4.34 12.14 20.32
CA GLU A 249 4.80 13.51 20.59
C GLU A 249 3.65 14.51 20.60
N LEU A 250 2.75 14.44 19.61
CA LEU A 250 1.58 15.31 19.53
C LEU A 250 0.62 15.13 20.73
N ASP A 251 0.53 13.92 21.26
CA ASP A 251 -0.24 13.60 22.47
C ASP A 251 0.51 13.97 23.78
N GLY A 252 1.74 14.49 23.69
CA GLY A 252 2.58 14.87 24.84
C GLY A 252 3.11 13.69 25.66
N ILE A 253 3.08 12.47 25.10
CA ILE A 253 3.60 11.25 25.74
C ILE A 253 5.12 11.22 25.65
N ASP A 254 5.65 11.48 24.46
CA ASP A 254 7.08 11.62 24.23
C ASP A 254 7.41 13.11 24.17
N VAL A 255 7.89 13.66 25.30
CA VAL A 255 8.26 15.08 25.38
C VAL A 255 9.65 15.26 24.77
N ASP A 256 9.74 16.18 23.80
CA ASP A 256 10.96 16.72 23.20
C ASP A 256 10.86 18.27 23.15
N ASP A 257 11.90 18.95 22.66
CA ASP A 257 11.95 20.42 22.61
C ASP A 257 11.12 21.03 21.45
N THR A 258 10.76 20.22 20.45
CA THR A 258 9.99 20.60 19.25
C THR A 258 8.87 19.58 18.93
N PRO A 259 7.85 19.42 19.78
CA PRO A 259 6.89 18.32 19.63
C PRO A 259 6.20 18.32 18.27
N GLY A 260 6.21 17.17 17.60
CA GLY A 260 5.60 17.02 16.28
C GLY A 260 6.45 17.59 15.13
N GLN A 261 7.75 17.78 15.36
CA GLN A 261 8.75 18.10 14.34
C GLN A 261 9.84 17.03 14.36
N PHE A 262 10.52 16.83 13.22
CA PHE A 262 11.69 15.97 13.21
C PHE A 262 12.89 16.68 13.89
N PRO A 263 13.76 15.94 14.61
CA PRO A 263 13.77 14.48 14.75
C PRO A 263 12.70 13.94 15.72
N LEU A 264 12.03 12.86 15.33
CA LEU A 264 11.06 12.19 16.21
C LEU A 264 11.79 11.29 17.23
N LYS A 265 11.48 11.44 18.51
CA LYS A 265 12.04 10.68 19.64
C LYS A 265 11.77 9.18 19.55
N GLY A 266 10.65 8.80 18.94
CA GLY A 266 10.29 7.40 18.69
C GLY A 266 11.08 6.72 17.57
N LEU A 267 11.91 7.48 16.84
CA LEU A 267 12.77 7.00 15.77
C LEU A 267 14.25 7.06 16.17
N THR A 268 15.06 6.18 15.56
CA THR A 268 16.51 6.17 15.75
C THR A 268 17.17 7.38 15.06
N ALA A 269 18.41 7.71 15.44
CA ALA A 269 19.18 8.76 14.77
C ALA A 269 19.35 8.48 13.26
N GLN A 270 19.52 7.22 12.87
CA GLN A 270 19.61 6.83 11.45
C GLN A 270 18.29 7.01 10.70
N GLU A 271 17.15 6.67 11.32
CA GLU A 271 15.83 6.89 10.74
C GLU A 271 15.51 8.39 10.61
N ASN A 272 15.90 9.22 11.58
CA ASN A 272 15.75 10.67 11.52
C ASN A 272 16.69 11.31 10.47
N LEU A 273 17.94 10.85 10.34
CA LEU A 273 18.80 11.26 9.23
C LEU A 273 18.20 10.86 7.88
N GLY A 274 17.60 9.67 7.79
CA GLY A 274 16.89 9.21 6.60
C GLY A 274 15.72 10.09 6.23
N HIS A 275 14.97 10.59 7.21
CA HIS A 275 13.93 11.60 7.01
C HIS A 275 14.50 12.88 6.40
N ASP A 276 15.54 13.44 7.01
CA ASP A 276 16.12 14.72 6.57
C ASP A 276 16.68 14.61 5.15
N LEU A 277 17.33 13.47 4.84
CA LEU A 277 17.75 13.15 3.49
C LEU A 277 16.55 13.06 2.55
N PHE A 278 15.47 12.34 2.91
CA PHE A 278 14.30 12.14 2.07
C PHE A 278 13.57 13.44 1.69
N TYR A 279 13.51 14.41 2.61
CA TYR A 279 12.89 15.71 2.36
C TYR A 279 13.86 16.78 1.83
N SER A 280 15.12 16.41 1.58
CA SER A 280 16.12 17.34 1.07
C SER A 280 15.91 17.68 -0.40
N THR A 281 15.80 18.97 -0.70
CA THR A 281 15.55 19.53 -2.04
C THR A 281 16.49 20.72 -2.31
N PRO A 282 16.58 21.24 -3.55
CA PRO A 282 17.33 22.47 -3.82
C PRO A 282 16.87 23.68 -2.98
N ALA A 283 15.60 23.71 -2.56
CA ALA A 283 15.04 24.76 -1.72
C ALA A 283 15.52 24.67 -0.27
N ASN A 284 15.75 23.45 0.23
CA ASN A 284 16.14 23.15 1.59
C ASN A 284 17.15 22.00 1.60
N PRO A 285 18.40 22.25 1.18
CA PRO A 285 19.40 21.20 1.12
C PRO A 285 19.90 20.83 2.52
N LEU A 286 19.91 19.54 2.82
CA LEU A 286 20.59 19.02 4.00
C LEU A 286 22.11 19.16 3.86
N ILE A 287 22.77 19.74 4.87
CA ILE A 287 24.24 19.81 4.90
C ILE A 287 24.78 18.69 5.80
N VAL A 288 25.48 17.73 5.21
CA VAL A 288 26.16 16.65 5.94
C VAL A 288 27.66 16.85 5.81
N ASN A 289 28.36 17.07 6.93
CA ASN A 289 29.81 17.31 6.97
C ASN A 289 30.29 18.42 6.01
N GLY A 290 29.50 19.49 5.87
CA GLY A 290 29.80 20.62 4.98
C GLY A 290 29.49 20.38 3.50
N VAL A 291 28.93 19.21 3.15
CA VAL A 291 28.52 18.87 1.78
C VAL A 291 26.99 18.95 1.68
N PRO A 292 26.43 19.72 0.73
CA PRO A 292 24.99 19.69 0.47
C PRO A 292 24.57 18.36 -0.14
N LYS A 293 23.50 17.78 0.38
CA LYS A 293 22.89 16.54 -0.08
C LYS A 293 21.50 16.87 -0.59
N ILE A 294 21.21 16.60 -1.86
CA ILE A 294 19.90 16.86 -2.49
C ILE A 294 19.41 15.53 -3.07
N THR A 295 18.33 14.99 -2.52
CA THR A 295 17.83 13.64 -2.88
C THR A 295 16.53 13.69 -3.66
N ASN A 296 15.75 14.77 -3.51
CA ASN A 296 14.49 15.01 -4.21
C ASN A 296 13.39 13.95 -3.98
N CYS A 297 13.49 13.07 -2.98
CA CYS A 297 12.50 12.00 -2.80
C CYS A 297 11.09 12.57 -2.59
N SER A 298 10.98 13.62 -1.76
CA SER A 298 9.72 14.32 -1.47
C SER A 298 9.11 15.10 -2.65
N LEU A 299 9.82 15.26 -3.78
CA LEU A 299 9.26 15.88 -4.98
C LEU A 299 8.16 15.01 -5.63
N CYS A 300 8.24 13.69 -5.45
CA CYS A 300 7.27 12.72 -5.98
C CYS A 300 6.57 11.93 -4.87
N HIS A 301 7.26 11.74 -3.73
CA HIS A 301 6.79 10.91 -2.62
C HIS A 301 6.32 11.71 -1.41
N ALA A 302 5.39 12.63 -1.65
CA ALA A 302 4.67 13.42 -0.65
C ALA A 302 3.22 13.66 -1.12
N ASN A 303 2.27 13.80 -0.20
CA ASN A 303 0.88 14.14 -0.59
C ASN A 303 0.81 15.53 -1.25
N ASN A 304 1.55 16.48 -0.70
CA ASN A 304 1.74 17.84 -1.21
C ASN A 304 3.25 18.05 -1.45
N PRO A 305 3.76 17.69 -2.63
CA PRO A 305 5.17 17.91 -2.95
C PRO A 305 5.48 19.42 -3.00
N PRO A 306 6.72 19.83 -2.68
CA PRO A 306 7.13 21.23 -2.78
C PRO A 306 7.08 21.69 -4.25
N VAL A 307 6.60 22.91 -4.48
CA VAL A 307 6.44 23.48 -5.84
C VAL A 307 7.66 24.29 -6.24
N ILE A 308 8.17 24.04 -7.44
CA ILE A 308 9.29 24.77 -8.04
C ILE A 308 8.71 25.61 -9.18
N ASP A 309 8.67 26.93 -8.99
CA ASP A 309 8.25 27.85 -10.04
C ASP A 309 9.48 28.34 -10.83
N LEU A 310 9.62 27.82 -12.05
CA LEU A 310 10.67 28.19 -13.00
C LEU A 310 10.31 29.43 -13.82
N SER A 311 9.11 30.00 -13.67
CA SER A 311 8.71 31.23 -14.38
C SER A 311 9.33 32.49 -13.77
N THR A 312 9.83 32.41 -12.54
CA THR A 312 10.52 33.49 -11.85
C THR A 312 12.04 33.38 -12.00
N THR A 313 12.75 34.50 -11.85
CA THR A 313 14.22 34.52 -11.81
C THR A 313 14.69 35.35 -10.60
N PRO A 314 15.26 34.73 -9.55
CA PRO A 314 15.53 33.29 -9.40
C PRO A 314 14.23 32.45 -9.30
N PRO A 315 14.30 31.13 -9.53
CA PRO A 315 13.17 30.23 -9.26
C PRO A 315 12.66 30.41 -7.83
N THR A 316 11.33 30.38 -7.66
CA THR A 316 10.72 30.41 -6.33
C THR A 316 10.30 29.02 -5.90
N PHE A 317 10.34 28.78 -4.59
CA PHE A 317 10.06 27.49 -4.00
C PHE A 317 8.91 27.64 -3.01
N THR A 318 7.84 26.88 -3.24
CA THR A 318 6.76 26.73 -2.25
C THR A 318 7.06 25.47 -1.44
N PRO A 319 7.19 25.57 -0.10
CA PRO A 319 7.37 24.40 0.75
C PRO A 319 6.24 23.39 0.56
N GLY A 320 6.59 22.11 0.54
CA GLY A 320 5.64 21.01 0.54
C GLY A 320 5.51 20.41 1.93
N ASP A 321 4.95 19.21 1.97
CA ASP A 321 4.93 18.39 3.17
C ASP A 321 6.36 18.14 3.66
N THR A 322 6.49 18.07 4.99
CA THR A 322 7.78 17.89 5.67
C THR A 322 7.84 16.55 6.38
N GLY A 323 6.85 15.69 6.21
CA GLY A 323 6.83 14.37 6.83
C GLY A 323 6.32 14.39 8.27
N VAL A 324 5.73 15.50 8.73
CA VAL A 324 5.03 15.66 10.03
C VAL A 324 3.51 15.56 9.91
N GLU A 325 2.98 15.39 8.69
CA GLU A 325 1.54 15.33 8.46
C GLU A 325 1.00 13.93 8.83
N PRO A 326 -0.05 13.81 9.68
CA PRO A 326 -0.48 12.50 10.19
C PRO A 326 -0.84 11.47 9.12
N GLU A 327 -1.44 11.91 8.02
CA GLU A 327 -1.97 11.03 6.96
C GLU A 327 -1.12 11.04 5.68
N GLN A 328 0.21 11.24 5.80
CA GLN A 328 1.12 11.13 4.65
C GLN A 328 0.98 9.77 3.96
N THR A 329 0.66 9.74 2.67
CA THR A 329 0.68 8.51 1.85
C THR A 329 1.96 8.38 1.04
N TYR A 330 2.80 9.43 1.01
CA TYR A 330 4.07 9.46 0.28
C TYR A 330 3.89 9.21 -1.22
N SER A 331 2.86 9.84 -1.81
CA SER A 331 2.59 9.80 -3.23
C SER A 331 1.88 11.09 -3.65
N ASP A 332 2.43 11.73 -4.68
CA ASP A 332 1.81 12.86 -5.39
C ASP A 332 0.69 12.42 -6.36
N ASN A 333 0.51 11.10 -6.52
CA ASN A 333 -0.33 10.45 -7.52
C ASN A 333 -0.08 10.90 -8.97
N SER A 334 1.08 11.49 -9.28
CA SER A 334 1.49 11.82 -10.65
C SER A 334 2.26 10.68 -11.31
N TYR A 335 2.71 10.90 -12.53
CA TYR A 335 3.36 9.94 -13.41
C TYR A 335 4.77 10.39 -13.75
N HIS A 336 5.73 9.53 -13.45
CA HIS A 336 7.16 9.81 -13.58
C HIS A 336 7.89 8.71 -14.33
N VAL A 337 9.03 9.06 -14.93
CA VAL A 337 9.92 8.12 -15.63
C VAL A 337 11.25 8.07 -14.89
N ILE A 338 11.46 7.03 -14.08
CA ILE A 338 12.71 6.87 -13.31
C ILE A 338 13.79 6.05 -14.05
N GLY A 339 13.48 5.56 -15.26
CA GLY A 339 14.45 4.82 -16.08
C GLY A 339 14.68 3.36 -15.66
N VAL A 340 13.66 2.68 -15.11
CA VAL A 340 13.75 1.27 -14.71
C VAL A 340 14.21 0.39 -15.88
N PRO A 341 15.19 -0.52 -15.68
CA PRO A 341 15.58 -1.50 -16.68
C PRO A 341 14.45 -2.44 -17.10
N PRO A 342 14.49 -3.01 -18.31
CA PRO A 342 13.57 -4.08 -18.68
C PRO A 342 13.82 -5.32 -17.82
N ASN A 343 12.77 -6.04 -17.42
CA ASN A 343 12.90 -7.26 -16.63
C ASN A 343 12.80 -8.51 -17.53
N PRO A 344 13.93 -9.20 -17.83
CA PRO A 344 13.93 -10.40 -18.68
C PRO A 344 13.26 -11.62 -18.04
N GLU A 345 13.00 -11.59 -16.74
CA GLU A 345 12.36 -12.68 -16.01
C GLU A 345 10.82 -12.67 -16.14
N ILE A 346 10.24 -11.59 -16.67
CA ILE A 346 8.80 -11.52 -16.96
C ILE A 346 8.46 -12.50 -18.09
N PRO A 347 7.47 -13.39 -17.90
CA PRO A 347 7.04 -14.32 -18.95
C PRO A 347 6.66 -13.61 -20.25
N GLY A 348 7.19 -14.11 -21.38
CA GLY A 348 6.93 -13.55 -22.71
C GLY A 348 7.87 -12.44 -23.13
N PHE A 349 8.95 -12.19 -22.39
CA PHE A 349 9.94 -11.15 -22.69
C PHE A 349 10.45 -11.18 -24.17
N PRO A 350 10.57 -10.03 -24.85
CA PRO A 350 10.29 -8.68 -24.35
C PRO A 350 8.80 -8.34 -24.32
N VAL A 351 8.31 -7.92 -23.15
CA VAL A 351 6.98 -7.29 -22.99
C VAL A 351 7.23 -5.93 -22.36
N PHE A 352 7.24 -4.89 -23.18
CA PHE A 352 7.47 -3.55 -22.69
C PHE A 352 6.17 -2.83 -22.33
N ASN A 353 6.18 -2.13 -21.21
CA ASN A 353 5.06 -1.38 -20.66
C ASN A 353 5.22 0.10 -20.92
N GLU A 354 4.48 0.61 -21.90
CA GLU A 354 4.50 2.04 -22.28
C GLU A 354 4.01 2.98 -21.17
N GLY A 355 3.47 2.47 -20.07
CA GLY A 355 2.99 3.26 -18.93
C GLY A 355 1.78 4.11 -19.30
N LEU A 356 1.79 5.37 -18.87
CA LEU A 356 0.73 6.34 -19.10
C LEU A 356 0.41 6.54 -20.58
N LYS A 357 1.39 6.42 -21.49
CA LYS A 357 1.15 6.47 -22.94
C LYS A 357 0.11 5.45 -23.41
N ALA A 358 0.12 4.23 -22.86
CA ALA A 358 -0.87 3.22 -23.23
C ALA A 358 -2.31 3.62 -22.85
N HIS A 359 -2.47 4.55 -21.92
CA HIS A 359 -3.75 5.10 -21.51
C HIS A 359 -4.11 6.38 -22.30
N THR A 360 -3.17 7.31 -22.45
CA THR A 360 -3.45 8.63 -23.04
C THR A 360 -3.27 8.70 -24.56
N GLY A 361 -2.49 7.78 -25.14
CA GLY A 361 -2.04 7.84 -26.54
C GLY A 361 -1.03 8.95 -26.84
N ILE A 362 -0.51 9.65 -25.83
CA ILE A 362 0.41 10.79 -25.99
C ILE A 362 1.86 10.30 -25.89
N ASP A 363 2.66 10.51 -26.93
CA ASP A 363 4.05 10.02 -27.00
C ASP A 363 4.95 10.58 -25.89
N ALA A 364 4.72 11.82 -25.45
CA ALA A 364 5.44 12.42 -24.33
C ALA A 364 5.29 11.63 -23.02
N HIS A 365 4.24 10.82 -22.88
CA HIS A 365 3.95 10.04 -21.68
C HIS A 365 4.61 8.64 -21.68
N LEU A 366 5.45 8.35 -22.68
CA LEU A 366 6.11 7.05 -22.81
C LEU A 366 6.87 6.70 -21.52
N ALA A 367 6.63 5.48 -21.02
CA ALA A 367 7.22 4.88 -19.84
C ALA A 367 6.83 5.53 -18.49
N ALA A 368 5.99 6.57 -18.48
CA ALA A 368 5.62 7.24 -17.24
C ALA A 368 4.69 6.33 -16.41
N GLN A 369 5.06 6.08 -15.15
CA GLN A 369 4.30 5.25 -14.23
C GLN A 369 3.83 6.10 -13.05
N ARG A 370 2.63 5.81 -12.54
CA ARG A 370 2.09 6.48 -11.36
C ARG A 370 2.98 6.24 -10.14
N SER A 371 3.29 7.27 -9.37
CA SER A 371 3.92 7.16 -8.04
C SER A 371 3.03 6.34 -7.11
N PRO A 372 3.40 5.10 -6.72
CA PRO A 372 2.63 4.38 -5.72
C PRO A 372 2.90 4.98 -4.33
N SER A 373 1.98 4.78 -3.38
CA SER A 373 2.26 5.07 -1.97
C SER A 373 3.46 4.28 -1.47
N LEU A 374 4.34 4.91 -0.68
CA LEU A 374 5.47 4.24 -0.03
C LEU A 374 5.09 3.59 1.32
N ARG A 375 3.84 3.71 1.77
CA ARG A 375 3.38 2.96 2.94
C ARG A 375 3.53 1.46 2.68
N ASN A 376 3.93 0.71 3.70
CA ASN A 376 4.17 -0.74 3.58
C ASN A 376 5.20 -1.16 2.52
N VAL A 377 6.02 -0.24 2.01
CA VAL A 377 7.04 -0.55 1.00
C VAL A 377 7.98 -1.67 1.46
N ASP A 378 8.28 -1.74 2.77
CA ASP A 378 9.05 -2.84 3.39
C ASP A 378 8.23 -3.79 4.28
N LYS A 379 6.90 -3.75 4.24
CA LYS A 379 6.12 -4.73 5.02
C LYS A 379 6.34 -6.14 4.48
N ARG A 380 6.83 -7.03 5.33
CA ARG A 380 7.20 -8.41 5.01
C ARG A 380 6.53 -9.41 5.96
N PRO A 381 6.16 -10.62 5.49
CA PRO A 381 5.68 -11.68 6.37
C PRO A 381 6.75 -12.22 7.35
N ASP A 382 8.02 -12.15 6.96
CA ASP A 382 9.19 -12.60 7.71
C ASP A 382 10.45 -11.87 7.20
N ALA A 383 11.57 -12.01 7.91
CA ALA A 383 12.79 -11.26 7.64
C ALA A 383 13.47 -11.64 6.30
N ASP A 384 13.31 -12.89 5.85
CA ASP A 384 13.95 -13.41 4.64
C ASP A 384 13.07 -13.25 3.39
N PHE A 385 11.85 -12.73 3.55
CA PHE A 385 10.90 -12.57 2.47
C PHE A 385 11.41 -11.60 1.40
N VAL A 386 11.61 -12.10 0.18
CA VAL A 386 11.96 -11.25 -0.97
C VAL A 386 10.76 -10.46 -1.47
N LYS A 387 10.94 -9.13 -1.58
CA LYS A 387 10.01 -8.22 -2.27
C LYS A 387 10.49 -7.95 -3.69
N ALA A 388 9.62 -7.37 -4.50
CA ALA A 388 9.96 -6.81 -5.79
C ALA A 388 9.45 -5.37 -5.84
N TYR A 389 10.18 -4.46 -6.49
CA TYR A 389 9.85 -3.03 -6.53
C TYR A 389 9.68 -2.53 -7.97
N THR A 390 9.12 -1.32 -8.13
CA THR A 390 8.71 -0.70 -9.41
C THR A 390 7.61 -1.47 -10.16
N HIS A 391 7.24 -1.01 -11.37
CA HIS A 391 6.13 -1.58 -12.15
C HIS A 391 6.41 -2.99 -12.66
N ASN A 392 7.68 -3.29 -12.93
CA ASN A 392 8.12 -4.54 -13.53
C ASN A 392 8.92 -5.42 -12.56
N GLY A 393 9.01 -5.05 -11.28
CA GLY A 393 9.61 -5.91 -10.26
C GLY A 393 11.10 -6.18 -10.43
N TRP A 394 11.83 -5.36 -11.20
CA TRP A 394 13.25 -5.61 -11.50
C TRP A 394 14.10 -5.61 -10.22
N PHE A 395 13.90 -4.62 -9.35
CA PHE A 395 14.62 -4.51 -8.08
C PHE A 395 14.05 -5.46 -7.02
N LYS A 396 14.90 -6.11 -6.23
CA LYS A 396 14.52 -7.09 -5.18
C LYS A 396 14.79 -6.60 -3.76
N SER A 397 15.44 -5.44 -3.60
CA SER A 397 15.70 -4.81 -2.30
C SER A 397 15.47 -3.29 -2.33
N LEU A 398 15.18 -2.70 -1.17
CA LEU A 398 15.14 -1.24 -1.04
C LEU A 398 16.53 -0.65 -1.19
N GLU A 399 17.54 -1.37 -0.70
CA GLU A 399 18.94 -1.02 -0.77
C GLU A 399 19.38 -0.85 -2.23
N SER A 400 19.10 -1.81 -3.11
CA SER A 400 19.41 -1.69 -4.54
C SER A 400 18.62 -0.57 -5.23
N LEU A 401 17.33 -0.41 -4.89
CA LEU A 401 16.52 0.65 -5.49
C LEU A 401 17.01 2.06 -5.08
N VAL A 402 17.34 2.27 -3.80
CA VAL A 402 17.91 3.55 -3.32
C VAL A 402 19.29 3.80 -3.94
N HIS A 403 20.12 2.76 -4.05
CA HIS A 403 21.42 2.86 -4.72
C HIS A 403 21.27 3.24 -6.20
N PHE A 404 20.26 2.70 -6.89
CA PHE A 404 19.92 3.11 -8.26
C PHE A 404 19.49 4.58 -8.32
N TYR A 405 18.61 5.05 -7.43
CA TYR A 405 18.28 6.47 -7.34
C TYR A 405 19.52 7.35 -7.14
N ASN A 406 20.52 6.89 -6.38
CA ASN A 406 21.76 7.62 -6.13
C ASN A 406 22.71 7.64 -7.35
N THR A 407 22.73 6.59 -8.18
CA THR A 407 23.83 6.31 -9.13
C THR A 407 23.41 6.00 -10.57
N ALA A 408 22.11 6.04 -10.91
CA ALA A 408 21.61 5.66 -12.23
C ALA A 408 22.12 6.53 -13.39
N ASN A 409 22.60 7.75 -13.12
CA ASN A 409 23.35 8.51 -14.12
C ASN A 409 24.78 7.95 -14.18
N VAL A 410 24.98 6.93 -15.03
CA VAL A 410 26.28 6.25 -15.19
C VAL A 410 27.42 7.14 -15.69
N ASN A 411 27.10 8.35 -16.20
CA ASN A 411 28.08 9.36 -16.57
C ASN A 411 28.27 10.44 -15.48
N GLY A 412 27.55 10.32 -14.36
CA GLY A 412 27.57 11.26 -13.23
C GLY A 412 28.74 11.03 -12.28
N VAL A 413 28.98 12.01 -11.41
CA VAL A 413 30.11 11.99 -10.48
C VAL A 413 29.94 10.94 -9.39
N THR A 414 28.69 10.69 -8.96
CA THR A 414 28.35 9.70 -7.94
C THR A 414 28.59 8.30 -8.48
N ALA A 415 28.07 7.97 -9.66
CA ALA A 415 28.34 6.69 -10.31
C ALA A 415 29.85 6.43 -10.48
N ALA A 416 30.61 7.45 -10.95
CA ALA A 416 32.06 7.37 -11.05
C ALA A 416 32.74 7.09 -9.70
N SER A 417 32.26 7.69 -8.60
CA SER A 417 32.81 7.46 -7.25
C SER A 417 32.60 6.04 -6.74
N PHE A 418 31.54 5.36 -7.20
CA PHE A 418 31.26 3.96 -6.92
C PHE A 418 31.82 3.00 -7.98
N GLY A 419 32.43 3.52 -9.05
CA GLY A 419 32.92 2.72 -10.18
C GLY A 419 31.80 2.05 -10.98
N ILE A 420 30.61 2.63 -10.99
CA ILE A 420 29.43 2.11 -11.67
C ILE A 420 29.45 2.52 -13.14
N THR A 421 29.17 1.57 -14.03
CA THR A 421 29.10 1.80 -15.48
C THR A 421 27.76 1.39 -16.06
N GLU A 422 27.53 1.69 -17.34
CA GLU A 422 26.50 0.99 -18.11
C GLU A 422 26.86 -0.49 -18.23
N CYS A 423 25.87 -1.38 -18.10
CA CYS A 423 26.11 -2.81 -18.24
C CYS A 423 26.47 -3.21 -19.69
N ALA A 424 27.36 -4.19 -19.81
CA ALA A 424 27.61 -4.85 -21.09
C ALA A 424 26.35 -5.58 -21.59
N GLU A 425 26.28 -5.80 -22.91
CA GLU A 425 25.18 -6.54 -23.53
C GLU A 425 25.04 -7.95 -22.91
N GLY A 426 23.82 -8.37 -22.62
CA GLY A 426 23.51 -9.66 -22.00
C GLY A 426 23.38 -9.62 -20.47
N ILE A 427 23.87 -8.58 -19.78
CA ILE A 427 23.64 -8.37 -18.35
C ILE A 427 22.30 -7.63 -18.17
N ALA A 428 21.27 -8.34 -17.72
CA ALA A 428 19.90 -7.81 -17.69
C ALA A 428 19.13 -8.08 -16.39
N THR A 429 19.56 -9.01 -15.54
CA THR A 429 18.95 -9.26 -14.22
C THR A 429 19.58 -8.37 -13.15
N GLU A 430 18.86 -8.10 -12.05
CA GLU A 430 19.43 -7.33 -10.92
C GLU A 430 20.67 -8.04 -10.35
N VAL A 431 20.62 -9.36 -10.18
CA VAL A 431 21.75 -10.12 -9.61
C VAL A 431 23.00 -10.02 -10.48
N ASP A 432 22.87 -10.10 -11.80
CA ASP A 432 24.01 -9.98 -12.71
C ASP A 432 24.52 -8.53 -12.77
N ALA A 433 23.62 -7.55 -12.78
CA ALA A 433 23.96 -6.13 -12.80
C ALA A 433 24.76 -5.72 -11.56
N LEU A 434 24.30 -6.12 -10.36
CA LEU A 434 25.00 -5.87 -9.11
C LEU A 434 26.36 -6.60 -9.06
N ALA A 435 26.43 -7.84 -9.56
CA ALA A 435 27.68 -8.60 -9.61
C ALA A 435 28.74 -7.96 -10.54
N ASN A 436 28.30 -7.18 -11.53
CA ASN A 436 29.16 -6.47 -12.47
C ASN A 436 29.28 -4.96 -12.16
N ASN A 437 28.75 -4.50 -11.03
CA ASN A 437 28.76 -3.09 -10.60
C ASN A 437 28.27 -2.15 -11.71
N CYS A 438 27.14 -2.46 -12.33
CA CYS A 438 26.63 -1.72 -13.48
C CYS A 438 25.10 -1.56 -13.45
N TRP A 439 24.58 -0.62 -14.22
CA TRP A 439 23.14 -0.49 -14.48
C TRP A 439 22.82 -0.80 -15.95
N PRO A 440 21.82 -1.66 -16.24
CA PRO A 440 21.35 -1.85 -17.60
C PRO A 440 20.63 -0.60 -18.11
N LYS A 441 20.50 -0.50 -19.44
CA LYS A 441 19.72 0.58 -20.05
C LYS A 441 18.27 0.54 -19.58
N PRO A 442 17.60 1.70 -19.47
CA PRO A 442 16.17 1.77 -19.23
C PRO A 442 15.37 0.96 -20.26
N GLU A 443 14.19 0.50 -19.87
CA GLU A 443 13.23 -0.17 -20.76
C GLU A 443 12.89 0.70 -21.99
N PHE A 444 12.80 2.01 -21.78
CA PHE A 444 12.62 3.02 -22.83
C PHE A 444 13.67 4.13 -22.70
N PRO A 445 14.86 3.98 -23.30
CA PRO A 445 15.93 4.97 -23.19
C PRO A 445 15.58 6.32 -23.81
N SER A 446 14.66 6.34 -24.77
CA SER A 446 14.17 7.54 -25.45
C SER A 446 12.95 8.19 -24.79
N ALA A 447 12.56 7.76 -23.58
CA ALA A 447 11.42 8.32 -22.87
C ALA A 447 11.63 9.84 -22.60
N PRO A 448 10.75 10.73 -23.10
CA PRO A 448 11.01 12.18 -23.08
C PRO A 448 11.09 12.79 -21.67
N LEU A 449 10.42 12.18 -20.70
CA LEU A 449 10.29 12.69 -19.33
C LEU A 449 11.23 12.00 -18.33
N SER A 450 12.33 11.40 -18.79
CA SER A 450 13.29 10.69 -17.93
C SER A 450 13.87 11.61 -16.85
N ALA A 451 13.60 11.27 -15.59
CA ALA A 451 14.09 11.96 -14.39
C ALA A 451 15.62 11.94 -14.27
N ILE A 452 16.28 10.89 -14.80
CA ILE A 452 17.74 10.79 -14.88
C ILE A 452 18.28 11.82 -15.87
N ASN A 453 17.67 11.89 -17.07
CA ASN A 453 18.17 12.76 -18.15
C ASN A 453 18.03 14.25 -17.83
N ILE A 454 17.03 14.62 -17.01
CA ILE A 454 16.84 16.01 -16.55
C ILE A 454 17.56 16.32 -15.23
N GLY A 455 18.33 15.36 -14.68
CA GLY A 455 19.14 15.57 -13.47
C GLY A 455 18.35 15.65 -12.16
N LEU A 456 17.13 15.09 -12.11
CA LEU A 456 16.32 15.06 -10.90
C LEU A 456 16.77 13.95 -9.94
N ILE A 457 17.25 12.83 -10.51
CA ILE A 457 17.76 11.65 -9.81
C ILE A 457 19.01 11.11 -10.53
N GLY A 458 19.69 10.13 -9.93
CA GLY A 458 20.77 9.37 -10.55
C GLY A 458 22.18 9.86 -10.24
N ASP A 459 22.34 11.02 -9.59
CA ASP A 459 23.62 11.60 -9.21
C ASP A 459 23.50 12.37 -7.87
N MET A 460 22.99 11.70 -6.82
CA MET A 460 22.60 12.37 -5.56
C MET A 460 23.77 12.61 -4.59
N GLY A 461 24.95 12.05 -4.87
CA GLY A 461 26.15 12.22 -4.05
C GLY A 461 26.06 11.59 -2.66
N LEU A 462 25.21 10.57 -2.48
CA LEU A 462 25.05 9.87 -1.20
C LEU A 462 26.15 8.83 -0.99
N THR A 463 26.58 8.70 0.26
CA THR A 463 27.39 7.59 0.78
C THR A 463 26.52 6.38 1.09
N LEU A 464 27.12 5.20 1.29
CA LEU A 464 26.38 3.99 1.66
C LEU A 464 25.66 4.14 3.01
N GLU A 465 26.23 4.88 3.96
CA GLU A 465 25.60 5.16 5.25
C GLU A 465 24.36 6.06 5.10
N GLU A 466 24.40 7.03 4.19
CA GLU A 466 23.27 7.92 3.88
C GLU A 466 22.19 7.17 3.09
N GLU A 467 22.55 6.30 2.14
CA GLU A 467 21.59 5.38 1.49
C GLU A 467 20.91 4.48 2.52
N ALA A 468 21.67 3.91 3.45
CA ALA A 468 21.14 3.08 4.53
C ALA A 468 20.21 3.88 5.46
N ALA A 469 20.46 5.16 5.68
CA ALA A 469 19.58 6.05 6.45
C ALA A 469 18.23 6.23 5.75
N ILE A 470 18.21 6.51 4.44
CA ILE A 470 16.96 6.58 3.65
C ILE A 470 16.20 5.25 3.76
N VAL A 471 16.89 4.12 3.56
CA VAL A 471 16.26 2.79 3.69
C VAL A 471 15.68 2.59 5.10
N ALA A 472 16.39 2.98 6.16
CA ALA A 472 15.90 2.89 7.52
C ALA A 472 14.61 3.71 7.71
N TYR A 473 14.57 4.93 7.17
CA TYR A 473 13.36 5.76 7.20
C TYR A 473 12.18 5.12 6.43
N LEU A 474 12.40 4.60 5.23
CA LEU A 474 11.37 3.88 4.45
C LEU A 474 10.79 2.68 5.22
N LYS A 475 11.63 1.97 5.98
CA LYS A 475 11.20 0.83 6.82
C LYS A 475 10.24 1.27 7.94
N THR A 476 10.29 2.54 8.38
CA THR A 476 9.36 3.08 9.38
C THR A 476 7.92 3.19 8.89
N PHE A 477 7.69 3.17 7.56
CA PHE A 477 6.36 3.28 6.93
C PHE A 477 5.56 1.97 6.93
N THR A 478 6.06 0.94 7.59
CA THR A 478 5.41 -0.37 7.70
C THR A 478 4.30 -0.34 8.75
N ASP A 479 3.06 -0.53 8.33
CA ASP A 479 1.91 -0.61 9.24
C ASP A 479 2.04 -1.80 10.20
N THR A 480 1.78 -1.55 11.48
CA THR A 480 1.75 -2.61 12.50
C THR A 480 0.45 -3.43 12.45
N ALA A 481 -0.66 -2.84 11.98
CA ALA A 481 -1.92 -3.53 11.79
C ALA A 481 -1.89 -4.44 10.55
N THR A 482 -2.38 -5.68 10.67
CA THR A 482 -2.51 -6.61 9.54
C THR A 482 -3.92 -7.23 9.54
N PRO A 483 -4.79 -6.85 8.58
CA PRO A 483 -6.12 -7.42 8.48
C PRO A 483 -6.12 -8.92 8.31
N LYS A 484 -7.13 -9.55 8.91
CA LYS A 484 -7.40 -10.98 8.80
C LYS A 484 -8.60 -11.21 7.88
N LYS A 485 -8.65 -12.40 7.27
CA LYS A 485 -9.85 -12.87 6.56
C LYS A 485 -11.10 -12.71 7.44
N PRO A 486 -12.26 -12.36 6.87
CA PRO A 486 -13.49 -12.24 7.65
C PRO A 486 -13.86 -13.57 8.29
N GLN A 487 -14.46 -13.50 9.48
CA GLN A 487 -15.09 -14.67 10.10
C GLN A 487 -16.34 -15.04 9.29
N PRO A 488 -16.80 -16.31 9.34
CA PRO A 488 -18.04 -16.71 8.68
C PRO A 488 -19.19 -15.77 9.04
N TYR A 489 -19.95 -15.34 8.04
CA TYR A 489 -21.09 -14.46 8.26
C TYR A 489 -22.13 -15.17 9.13
N LEU A 490 -22.52 -14.52 10.22
CA LEU A 490 -23.61 -14.94 11.09
C LEU A 490 -24.68 -13.86 11.04
N GLU A 491 -25.80 -14.17 10.43
CA GLU A 491 -26.94 -13.27 10.43
C GLU A 491 -27.45 -13.11 11.87
N SER A 492 -27.52 -11.88 12.35
CA SER A 492 -28.10 -11.62 13.68
C SER A 492 -29.58 -11.98 13.63
N LYS A 493 -29.98 -13.03 14.37
CA LYS A 493 -31.40 -13.36 14.53
C LYS A 493 -32.15 -12.12 15.01
N PRO A 494 -33.28 -11.73 14.39
CA PRO A 494 -34.08 -10.63 14.89
C PRO A 494 -34.50 -10.93 16.35
N GLY A 495 -34.17 -10.00 17.26
CA GLY A 495 -34.60 -10.05 18.67
C GLY A 495 -33.52 -10.27 19.74
N ARG A 496 -32.22 -10.33 19.39
CA ARG A 496 -31.15 -10.25 20.40
C ARG A 496 -30.41 -8.91 20.26
N PRO A 497 -30.43 -8.03 21.28
CA PRO A 497 -29.60 -6.83 21.25
C PRO A 497 -28.15 -7.23 20.99
N GLN A 498 -27.50 -6.56 20.03
CA GLN A 498 -26.04 -6.51 20.04
C GLN A 498 -25.64 -6.03 21.42
N ALA A 499 -24.75 -6.76 22.09
CA ALA A 499 -24.15 -6.30 23.32
C ALA A 499 -23.39 -5.02 23.00
N THR A 500 -24.04 -3.88 23.18
CA THR A 500 -23.37 -2.61 23.30
C THR A 500 -22.45 -2.77 24.50
N GLY A 501 -21.15 -2.63 24.27
CA GLY A 501 -20.16 -2.53 25.33
C GLY A 501 -20.41 -1.23 26.11
N ALA A 502 -21.43 -1.24 26.96
CA ALA A 502 -21.65 -0.22 27.97
C ALA A 502 -20.97 -0.71 29.25
N LEU A 503 -19.76 -0.19 29.48
CA LEU A 503 -19.11 -0.17 30.77
C LEU A 503 -20.08 0.39 31.82
N THR A 504 -20.51 -0.43 32.77
CA THR A 504 -20.88 0.05 34.10
C THR A 504 -20.24 -0.87 35.12
N ALA A 505 -19.48 -0.23 36.02
CA ALA A 505 -18.78 -0.87 37.12
C ALA A 505 -19.76 -1.27 38.22
N GLY A 506 -19.54 -2.44 38.80
CA GLY A 506 -20.13 -2.89 40.06
C GLY A 506 -19.55 -4.25 40.44
N PRO A 507 -19.06 -4.45 41.68
CA PRO A 507 -18.48 -5.72 42.08
C PRO A 507 -19.58 -6.79 42.18
N ALA A 508 -19.33 -7.96 41.58
CA ALA A 508 -20.22 -9.11 41.66
C ALA A 508 -20.31 -9.64 43.11
N PRO A 509 -21.48 -10.13 43.56
CA PRO A 509 -21.64 -10.70 44.89
C PRO A 509 -20.97 -12.08 44.98
N SER A 510 -20.38 -12.35 46.14
CA SER A 510 -19.76 -13.62 46.53
C SER A 510 -20.73 -14.80 46.41
N LYS A 511 -20.29 -15.89 45.79
CA LYS A 511 -21.00 -17.19 45.73
C LYS A 511 -21.21 -17.77 47.14
N PRO A 512 -22.33 -18.43 47.43
CA PRO A 512 -22.52 -19.15 48.68
C PRO A 512 -21.77 -20.50 48.65
N GLU A 513 -21.10 -20.81 49.76
CA GLU A 513 -20.50 -22.12 50.04
C GLU A 513 -21.56 -23.22 50.15
N ALA A 514 -21.28 -24.39 49.58
CA ALA A 514 -22.07 -25.60 49.76
C ALA A 514 -21.48 -26.45 50.91
N PRO A 515 -22.32 -27.07 51.77
CA PRO A 515 -21.83 -27.73 52.97
C PRO A 515 -21.34 -29.17 52.72
N LEU A 516 -20.35 -29.52 53.55
CA LEU A 516 -19.73 -30.83 53.72
C LEU A 516 -20.72 -31.96 53.93
N THR A 517 -20.53 -33.09 53.22
CA THR A 517 -20.90 -34.42 53.73
C THR A 517 -19.81 -35.44 53.42
N ALA A 518 -19.64 -36.35 54.36
CA ALA A 518 -18.52 -37.27 54.49
C ALA A 518 -18.82 -38.66 53.92
N GLY A 519 -17.74 -39.36 53.54
CA GLY A 519 -17.60 -40.82 53.73
C GLY A 519 -17.78 -41.70 52.49
N SER A 520 -16.68 -42.24 51.96
CA SER A 520 -16.26 -43.66 52.18
C SER A 520 -15.36 -44.21 51.06
N ALA A 521 -14.13 -44.57 51.48
CA ALA A 521 -13.23 -45.67 51.10
C ALA A 521 -12.83 -46.01 49.63
N PRO A 522 -11.61 -46.56 49.42
CA PRO A 522 -10.88 -46.49 48.15
C PRO A 522 -10.97 -47.78 47.31
N ARG A 523 -10.77 -47.68 45.99
CA ARG A 523 -10.39 -48.83 45.16
C ARG A 523 -9.11 -48.57 44.37
N GLU A 524 -8.23 -49.55 44.55
CA GLU A 524 -6.89 -49.77 44.02
C GLU A 524 -6.69 -49.49 42.52
N LYS A 525 -5.46 -49.03 42.24
CA LYS A 525 -4.79 -49.13 40.95
C LYS A 525 -4.51 -50.59 40.62
N ALA A 526 -4.79 -51.00 39.39
CA ALA A 526 -4.12 -52.12 38.75
C ALA A 526 -3.47 -51.63 37.45
N SER A 527 -2.14 -51.77 37.37
CA SER A 527 -1.38 -51.66 36.14
C SER A 527 -1.48 -52.96 35.35
N GLY A 528 -1.37 -52.91 34.02
CA GLY A 528 -1.02 -54.11 33.27
C GLY A 528 -1.25 -54.03 31.77
N ARG A 529 -0.13 -53.80 31.06
CA ARG A 529 0.21 -54.15 29.66
C ARG A 529 -0.49 -53.42 28.52
#